data_AF-A0A6P0TN48-F1
#
_entry.id   AF-A0A6P0TN48-F1
#
_cell.length_a   1.000
_cell.length_b   1.000
_cell.length_c   1.000
_cell.angle_alpha   90.00
_cell.angle_beta   90.00
_cell.angle_gamma   90.00
#
_symmetry.space_group_name_H-M   'P 1'
#
loop_
_entity.id
_entity.type
_entity.pdbx_description
1 polymer ?
#
loop_
_entity_poly.entity_id
_entity_poly.type
_entity_poly.pdbx_seq_one_letter_code
_entity_poly.pdbx_strand_id
1 'polypeptide(L)'
;ILNPQSLLNATCISWQEFSQSESPFKGKLLTDDKILTEKLQAIGIFNHKPIIVFSNTINGWGEDGRIVWMLRTLGHQKSFLVDGGFAALVKGGFPTVNFTKNNSPPRGDFVVNRNKNWHISQNELKTSLEKDNLVIIDSRGPQEYAGKTPYGEQRGGHIPGAIHIYFKYWLDNNGMLLSRDKILEMLTEKGITKDKIIVTYCTGGVRSAWSTSVLTDLGFKVKNYSGSMWEWSASSSDIYPLEISRKEGVGVLEDTERGRHGDAERGCHRVTASPYLRFLMGSRGVREK
;
A
#
# COMPACT_ATOMS: atom_id res chain seq x y z
N ILE A 1 15.10 -9.46 11.72
CA ILE A 1 15.05 -9.23 13.18
C ILE A 1 13.98 -8.18 13.44
N LEU A 2 12.91 -8.55 14.16
CA LEU A 2 11.86 -7.60 14.55
C LEU A 2 12.50 -6.47 15.36
N ASN A 3 12.23 -5.21 15.00
CA ASN A 3 12.65 -4.09 15.84
C ASN A 3 11.84 -4.18 17.16
N PRO A 4 12.49 -4.43 18.32
CA PRO A 4 11.77 -4.64 19.57
C PRO A 4 11.11 -3.35 20.08
N GLN A 5 11.42 -2.20 19.48
CA GLN A 5 10.90 -0.90 19.89
C GLN A 5 9.68 -0.48 19.07
N SER A 6 8.75 0.20 19.72
CA SER A 6 7.55 0.86 19.16
C SER A 6 7.41 2.27 19.71
N LEU A 7 6.53 3.09 19.13
CA LEU A 7 6.12 4.34 19.79
C LEU A 7 5.25 4.03 21.01
N LEU A 8 5.36 4.87 22.04
CA LEU A 8 4.46 4.88 23.18
C LEU A 8 3.00 5.03 22.69
N ASN A 9 2.08 4.25 23.26
CA ASN A 9 0.65 4.22 22.92
C ASN A 9 0.28 3.78 21.49
N ALA A 10 1.23 3.23 20.71
CA ALA A 10 0.90 2.63 19.42
C ALA A 10 0.32 1.21 19.57
N THR A 11 -0.71 0.91 18.78
CA THR A 11 -1.28 -0.43 18.65
C THR A 11 -0.65 -1.13 17.45
N CYS A 12 -0.20 -2.36 17.64
CA CYS A 12 0.41 -3.15 16.58
C CYS A 12 -0.62 -4.12 15.99
N ILE A 13 -0.77 -4.12 14.67
CA ILE A 13 -1.74 -4.87 13.88
C ILE A 13 -1.09 -5.45 12.63
N SER A 14 -1.57 -6.57 12.12
CA SER A 14 -1.14 -7.14 10.85
C SER A 14 -2.24 -6.89 9.80
N TRP A 15 -1.86 -6.55 8.55
CA TRP A 15 -2.86 -6.32 7.50
C TRP A 15 -3.65 -7.60 7.19
N GLN A 16 -3.03 -8.77 7.42
CA GLN A 16 -3.63 -10.09 7.29
C GLN A 16 -4.85 -10.27 8.22
N GLU A 17 -4.90 -9.58 9.36
CA GLU A 17 -6.04 -9.65 10.29
C GLU A 17 -7.35 -9.13 9.68
N PHE A 18 -7.25 -8.33 8.61
CA PHE A 18 -8.35 -7.69 7.90
C PHE A 18 -8.50 -8.21 6.46
N SER A 19 -7.77 -9.26 6.12
CA SER A 19 -7.80 -9.88 4.79
C SER A 19 -8.39 -11.28 4.84
N GLN A 20 -8.82 -11.76 3.67
CA GLN A 20 -9.21 -13.15 3.50
C GLN A 20 -7.97 -14.06 3.67
N SER A 21 -8.15 -15.27 4.19
CA SER A 21 -7.06 -16.23 4.43
C SER A 21 -6.77 -17.15 3.25
N GLU A 22 -7.77 -17.38 2.41
CA GLU A 22 -7.70 -18.42 1.37
C GLU A 22 -7.13 -17.90 0.06
N SER A 23 -6.31 -18.74 -0.58
CA SER A 23 -5.91 -18.53 -1.96
C SER A 23 -7.13 -18.66 -2.89
N PRO A 24 -7.27 -17.82 -3.93
CA PRO A 24 -6.34 -16.78 -4.39
C PRO A 24 -6.62 -15.38 -3.79
N PHE A 25 -7.48 -15.27 -2.79
CA PHE A 25 -8.06 -14.01 -2.32
C PHE A 25 -7.31 -13.36 -1.15
N LYS A 26 -6.15 -13.90 -0.76
CA LYS A 26 -5.35 -13.47 0.40
C LYS A 26 -5.07 -11.96 0.51
N GLY A 27 -5.03 -11.24 -0.60
CA GLY A 27 -4.83 -9.79 -0.62
C GLY A 27 -6.08 -8.95 -0.36
N LYS A 28 -7.27 -9.54 -0.57
CA LYS A 28 -8.57 -8.87 -0.50
C LYS A 28 -9.01 -8.70 0.94
N LEU A 29 -9.73 -7.61 1.19
CA LEU A 29 -10.37 -7.37 2.48
C LEU A 29 -11.39 -8.47 2.79
N LEU A 30 -11.59 -8.72 4.08
CA LEU A 30 -12.76 -9.46 4.56
C LEU A 30 -14.04 -8.85 3.97
N THR A 31 -15.01 -9.71 3.65
CA THR A 31 -16.27 -9.31 3.02
C THR A 31 -17.34 -8.93 4.04
N ASP A 32 -17.24 -9.45 5.27
CA ASP A 32 -18.16 -9.13 6.35
C ASP A 32 -17.74 -7.83 7.07
N ASP A 33 -18.53 -6.78 6.85
CA ASP A 33 -18.31 -5.47 7.44
C ASP A 33 -18.56 -5.45 8.97
N LYS A 34 -19.33 -6.41 9.52
CA LYS A 34 -19.49 -6.56 10.98
C LYS A 34 -18.19 -7.06 11.61
N ILE A 35 -17.57 -8.08 11.02
CA ILE A 35 -16.27 -8.60 11.49
C ILE A 35 -15.19 -7.51 11.41
N LEU A 36 -15.16 -6.75 10.31
CA LEU A 36 -14.22 -5.62 10.18
C LEU A 36 -14.49 -4.53 11.21
N THR A 37 -15.76 -4.19 11.44
CA THR A 37 -16.16 -3.22 12.47
C THR A 37 -15.68 -3.66 13.86
N GLU A 38 -15.93 -4.90 14.24
CA GLU A 38 -15.49 -5.44 15.53
C GLU A 38 -13.98 -5.42 15.71
N LYS A 39 -13.22 -5.84 14.69
CA LYS A 39 -11.75 -5.82 14.71
C LYS A 39 -11.20 -4.41 14.82
N LEU A 40 -11.73 -3.45 14.05
CA LEU A 40 -11.28 -2.05 14.08
C LEU A 40 -11.63 -1.37 15.41
N GLN A 41 -12.81 -1.65 15.97
CA GLN A 41 -13.18 -1.17 17.31
C GLN A 41 -12.27 -1.78 18.40
N ALA A 42 -11.93 -3.07 18.31
CA ALA A 42 -11.07 -3.74 19.28
C ALA A 42 -9.64 -3.16 19.35
N ILE A 43 -9.14 -2.60 18.25
CA ILE A 43 -7.84 -1.92 18.20
C ILE A 43 -7.95 -0.40 18.45
N GLY A 44 -9.10 0.09 18.91
CA GLY A 44 -9.30 1.49 19.29
C GLY A 44 -9.47 2.46 18.14
N ILE A 45 -10.00 2.03 16.99
CA ILE A 45 -10.34 2.96 15.90
C ILE A 45 -11.64 3.71 16.23
N PHE A 46 -11.53 5.03 16.31
CA PHE A 46 -12.65 5.95 16.49
C PHE A 46 -12.99 6.66 15.18
N ASN A 47 -14.27 6.88 14.92
CA ASN A 47 -14.78 7.51 13.70
C ASN A 47 -14.26 8.94 13.49
N HIS A 48 -14.11 9.71 14.58
CA HIS A 48 -13.77 11.13 14.53
C HIS A 48 -12.28 11.44 14.71
N LYS A 49 -11.48 10.48 15.18
CA LYS A 49 -10.06 10.68 15.48
C LYS A 49 -9.19 10.40 14.25
N PRO A 50 -8.25 11.30 13.91
CA PRO A 50 -7.25 11.00 12.90
C PRO A 50 -6.41 9.77 13.27
N ILE A 51 -6.03 9.01 12.25
CA ILE A 51 -5.22 7.81 12.38
C ILE A 51 -3.88 8.05 11.69
N ILE A 52 -2.80 7.83 12.42
CA ILE A 52 -1.45 7.87 11.88
C ILE A 52 -0.91 6.45 11.85
N VAL A 53 -0.50 6.01 10.66
CA VAL A 53 0.02 4.67 10.39
C VAL A 53 1.48 4.76 9.99
N PHE A 54 2.32 3.90 10.56
CA PHE A 54 3.73 3.84 10.21
C PHE A 54 4.25 2.39 10.19
N SER A 55 5.24 2.16 9.36
CA SER A 55 5.94 0.88 9.23
C SER A 55 7.45 1.08 9.09
N ASN A 56 8.16 0.02 8.71
CA ASN A 56 9.54 0.11 8.25
C ASN A 56 9.55 0.34 6.73
N THR A 57 9.92 1.54 6.29
CA THR A 57 9.86 1.91 4.86
C THR A 57 10.96 1.25 4.02
N ILE A 58 12.14 1.02 4.59
CA ILE A 58 13.30 0.45 3.88
C ILE A 58 13.11 -1.05 3.65
N ASN A 59 12.80 -1.80 4.70
CA ASN A 59 12.71 -3.27 4.65
C ASN A 59 11.27 -3.80 4.57
N GLY A 60 10.26 -2.93 4.64
CA GLY A 60 8.85 -3.31 4.54
C GLY A 60 8.31 -3.32 3.10
N TRP A 61 7.05 -3.72 2.98
CA TRP A 61 6.32 -3.89 1.73
C TRP A 61 5.31 -2.76 1.45
N GLY A 62 5.29 -1.70 2.27
CA GLY A 62 4.32 -0.61 2.19
C GLY A 62 3.02 -0.92 2.93
N GLU A 63 3.12 -1.68 4.01
CA GLU A 63 1.96 -2.18 4.74
C GLU A 63 1.20 -1.09 5.49
N ASP A 64 1.89 -0.02 5.88
CA ASP A 64 1.25 1.20 6.36
C ASP A 64 0.30 1.79 5.32
N GLY A 65 0.75 1.93 4.07
CA GLY A 65 -0.09 2.35 2.95
C GLY A 65 -1.24 1.38 2.68
N ARG A 66 -1.05 0.07 2.88
CA ARG A 66 -2.14 -0.92 2.80
C ARG A 66 -3.20 -0.73 3.89
N ILE A 67 -2.81 -0.37 5.10
CA ILE A 67 -3.74 -0.06 6.19
C ILE A 67 -4.44 1.27 5.93
N VAL A 68 -3.73 2.31 5.47
CA VAL A 68 -4.34 3.60 5.10
C VAL A 68 -5.37 3.42 3.99
N TRP A 69 -5.01 2.74 2.90
CA TRP A 69 -5.95 2.40 1.83
C TRP A 69 -7.18 1.66 2.34
N MET A 70 -7.00 0.69 3.23
CA MET A 70 -8.10 -0.07 3.84
C MET A 70 -9.01 0.87 4.63
N LEU A 71 -8.45 1.67 5.54
CA LEU A 71 -9.22 2.61 6.37
C LEU A 71 -10.04 3.56 5.49
N ARG A 72 -9.43 4.15 4.45
CA ARG A 72 -10.14 5.03 3.49
C ARG A 72 -11.21 4.27 2.70
N THR A 73 -10.94 3.04 2.27
CA THR A 73 -11.93 2.17 1.58
C THR A 73 -13.10 1.82 2.49
N LEU A 74 -12.87 1.66 3.80
CA LEU A 74 -13.88 1.33 4.81
C LEU A 74 -14.59 2.56 5.40
N GLY A 75 -14.24 3.78 4.95
CA GLY A 75 -14.95 5.01 5.32
C GLY A 75 -14.19 5.97 6.23
N HIS A 76 -13.01 5.59 6.73
CA HIS A 76 -12.18 6.43 7.60
C HIS A 76 -11.18 7.27 6.78
N GLN A 77 -11.65 8.42 6.29
CA GLN A 77 -10.87 9.29 5.40
C GLN A 77 -9.71 10.03 6.11
N LYS A 78 -9.77 10.19 7.44
CA LYS A 78 -8.74 10.88 8.23
C LYS A 78 -7.63 9.90 8.64
N SER A 79 -7.11 9.17 7.68
CA SER A 79 -6.03 8.18 7.87
C SER A 79 -4.82 8.55 7.00
N PHE A 80 -3.64 8.54 7.62
CA PHE A 80 -2.41 9.09 7.05
C PHE A 80 -1.22 8.17 7.28
N LEU A 81 -0.33 8.09 6.29
CA LEU A 81 0.97 7.45 6.39
C LEU A 81 2.01 8.46 6.90
N VAL A 82 2.99 7.98 7.66
CA VAL A 82 4.15 8.79 8.05
C VAL A 82 5.24 8.65 6.99
N ASP A 83 5.62 9.77 6.38
CA ASP A 83 6.79 9.82 5.50
C ASP A 83 8.06 9.44 6.28
N GLY A 84 8.82 8.46 5.77
CA GLY A 84 9.96 7.86 6.47
C GLY A 84 9.60 6.87 7.60
N GLY A 85 8.31 6.62 7.84
CA GLY A 85 7.81 5.61 8.78
C GLY A 85 8.37 5.73 10.20
N PHE A 86 8.65 4.58 10.82
CA PHE A 86 9.15 4.53 12.21
C PHE A 86 10.49 5.26 12.40
N ALA A 87 11.39 5.17 11.42
CA ALA A 87 12.71 5.79 11.52
C ALA A 87 12.60 7.33 11.59
N ALA A 88 11.72 7.93 10.80
CA ALA A 88 11.46 9.36 10.84
C ALA A 88 10.85 9.80 12.18
N LEU A 89 9.95 9.01 12.76
CA LEU A 89 9.36 9.29 14.07
C LEU A 89 10.42 9.26 15.18
N VAL A 90 11.31 8.26 15.19
CA VAL A 90 12.41 8.20 16.16
C VAL A 90 13.34 9.40 15.99
N LYS A 91 13.72 9.73 14.76
CA LYS A 91 14.56 10.90 14.46
C LYS A 91 13.88 12.22 14.89
N GLY A 92 12.56 12.28 14.82
CA GLY A 92 11.74 13.40 15.30
C GLY A 92 11.58 13.49 16.82
N GLY A 93 12.16 12.57 17.60
CA GLY A 93 12.14 12.60 19.06
C GLY A 93 10.87 12.03 19.69
N PHE A 94 10.05 11.27 18.96
CA PHE A 94 8.86 10.65 19.52
C PHE A 94 9.24 9.53 20.53
N PRO A 95 8.62 9.49 21.73
CA PRO A 95 8.98 8.51 22.75
C PRO A 95 8.77 7.07 22.28
N THR A 96 9.81 6.25 22.46
CA THR A 96 9.78 4.82 22.15
C THR A 96 9.69 3.96 23.41
N VAL A 97 9.05 2.81 23.30
CA VAL A 97 8.98 1.77 24.32
C VAL A 97 9.35 0.42 23.73
N ASN A 98 9.84 -0.48 24.57
CA ASN A 98 9.90 -1.90 24.20
C ASN A 98 8.48 -2.41 24.02
N PHE A 99 8.26 -3.14 22.92
CA PHE A 99 6.95 -3.68 22.61
C PHE A 99 6.50 -4.65 23.70
N THR A 100 5.35 -4.37 24.29
CA THR A 100 4.60 -5.31 25.11
C THR A 100 3.27 -5.58 24.41
N LYS A 101 2.90 -6.86 24.30
CA LYS A 101 1.66 -7.29 23.61
C LYS A 101 0.37 -6.82 24.33
N ASN A 102 0.51 -6.23 25.53
CA ASN A 102 -0.60 -6.01 26.48
C ASN A 102 -1.20 -4.60 26.46
N ASN A 103 -0.87 -3.75 25.46
CA ASN A 103 -1.59 -2.49 25.29
C ASN A 103 -2.93 -2.75 24.59
N SER A 104 -3.98 -2.96 25.38
CA SER A 104 -5.37 -2.97 24.90
C SER A 104 -5.90 -1.53 24.94
N PRO A 105 -6.03 -0.85 23.79
CA PRO A 105 -6.63 0.48 23.77
C PRO A 105 -8.12 0.40 24.18
N PRO A 106 -8.72 1.51 24.63
CA PRO A 106 -10.17 1.57 24.78
C PRO A 106 -10.87 1.19 23.48
N ARG A 107 -11.98 0.45 23.57
CA ARG A 107 -12.76 0.06 22.40
C ARG A 107 -13.22 1.31 21.65
N GLY A 108 -12.99 1.34 20.34
CA GLY A 108 -13.39 2.41 19.45
C GLY A 108 -14.88 2.41 19.12
N ASP A 109 -15.33 3.45 18.40
CA ASP A 109 -16.71 3.66 17.96
C ASP A 109 -16.88 3.60 16.43
N PHE A 110 -15.81 3.26 15.68
CA PHE A 110 -15.87 3.22 14.22
C PHE A 110 -16.83 2.13 13.72
N VAL A 111 -17.60 2.46 12.70
CA VAL A 111 -18.48 1.54 11.97
C VAL A 111 -18.10 1.59 10.50
N VAL A 112 -17.88 0.42 9.90
CA VAL A 112 -17.49 0.33 8.50
C VAL A 112 -18.58 0.92 7.60
N ASN A 113 -18.17 1.82 6.71
CA ASN A 113 -18.95 2.35 5.61
C ASN A 113 -18.14 2.23 4.32
N ARG A 114 -18.23 1.05 3.69
CA ARG A 114 -17.41 0.69 2.54
C ARG A 114 -17.75 1.55 1.31
N ASN A 115 -16.73 2.16 0.71
CA ASN A 115 -16.86 2.88 -0.55
C ASN A 115 -15.99 2.25 -1.64
N LYS A 116 -16.42 2.39 -2.89
CA LYS A 116 -15.74 1.84 -4.07
C LYS A 116 -14.75 2.81 -4.72
N ASN A 117 -14.49 3.97 -4.11
CA ASN A 117 -13.70 5.03 -4.74
C ASN A 117 -12.24 4.63 -4.93
N TRP A 118 -11.72 3.78 -4.04
CA TRP A 118 -10.30 3.42 -3.96
C TRP A 118 -10.03 1.95 -4.30
N HIS A 119 -11.06 1.21 -4.69
CA HIS A 119 -10.99 -0.23 -4.96
C HIS A 119 -11.58 -0.52 -6.34
N ILE A 120 -10.99 -1.48 -7.04
CA ILE A 120 -11.54 -2.07 -8.27
C ILE A 120 -11.49 -3.58 -8.17
N SER A 121 -12.57 -4.26 -8.57
CA SER A 121 -12.60 -5.72 -8.66
C SER A 121 -11.90 -6.22 -9.93
N GLN A 122 -11.56 -7.52 -9.95
CA GLN A 122 -10.99 -8.18 -11.12
C GLN A 122 -11.86 -8.01 -12.37
N ASN A 123 -13.16 -8.22 -12.25
CA ASN A 123 -14.12 -8.08 -13.36
C ASN A 123 -14.21 -6.63 -13.87
N GLU A 124 -14.23 -5.65 -12.95
CA GLU A 124 -14.25 -4.23 -13.32
C GLU A 124 -12.95 -3.80 -14.02
N LEU A 125 -11.80 -4.32 -13.58
CA LEU A 125 -10.51 -4.08 -14.24
C LEU A 125 -10.48 -4.70 -15.63
N LYS A 126 -10.86 -5.98 -15.75
CA LYS A 126 -10.93 -6.69 -17.04
C LYS A 126 -11.78 -5.93 -18.06
N THR A 127 -12.99 -5.53 -17.67
CA THR A 127 -13.91 -4.78 -18.56
C THR A 127 -13.46 -3.35 -18.84
N SER A 128 -12.39 -2.88 -18.19
CA SER A 128 -11.82 -1.56 -18.43
C SER A 128 -10.53 -1.60 -19.25
N LEU A 129 -9.97 -2.77 -19.55
CA LEU A 129 -8.72 -2.91 -20.32
C LEU A 129 -8.80 -2.27 -21.72
N GLU A 130 -9.99 -2.27 -22.32
CA GLU A 130 -10.22 -1.72 -23.67
C GLU A 130 -10.48 -0.20 -23.67
N LYS A 131 -10.41 0.47 -22.51
CA LYS A 131 -10.69 1.90 -22.40
C LYS A 131 -9.42 2.72 -22.52
N ASP A 132 -9.39 3.66 -23.46
CA ASP A 132 -8.23 4.55 -23.71
C ASP A 132 -7.85 5.42 -22.50
N ASN A 133 -8.76 5.62 -21.54
CA ASN A 133 -8.54 6.46 -20.36
C ASN A 133 -8.02 5.69 -19.12
N LEU A 134 -7.62 4.41 -19.28
CA LEU A 134 -7.08 3.59 -18.20
C LEU A 134 -5.55 3.55 -18.26
N VAL A 135 -4.90 3.71 -17.10
CA VAL A 135 -3.50 3.35 -16.91
C VAL A 135 -3.40 2.29 -15.83
N ILE A 136 -2.65 1.23 -16.10
CA ILE A 136 -2.41 0.16 -15.15
C ILE A 136 -0.96 0.26 -14.68
N ILE A 137 -0.73 0.27 -13.37
CA ILE A 137 0.62 0.32 -12.78
C ILE A 137 0.89 -0.99 -12.05
N ASP A 138 1.92 -1.71 -12.49
CA ASP A 138 2.46 -2.86 -11.76
C ASP A 138 3.49 -2.36 -10.74
N SER A 139 3.16 -2.50 -9.45
CA SER A 139 4.01 -2.08 -8.33
C SER A 139 5.00 -3.16 -7.86
N ARG A 140 5.10 -4.29 -8.56
CA ARG A 140 6.02 -5.39 -8.21
C ARG A 140 7.47 -5.08 -8.58
N GLY A 141 8.40 -5.92 -8.14
CA GLY A 141 9.81 -5.83 -8.55
C GLY A 141 10.02 -6.20 -10.03
N PRO A 142 11.18 -5.85 -10.61
CA PRO A 142 11.46 -6.11 -12.04
C PRO A 142 11.33 -7.57 -12.45
N GLN A 143 11.79 -8.50 -11.60
CA GLN A 143 11.74 -9.94 -11.89
C GLN A 143 10.30 -10.46 -11.92
N GLU A 144 9.45 -9.98 -11.01
CA GLU A 144 8.02 -10.32 -10.95
C GLU A 144 7.28 -9.81 -12.20
N TYR A 145 7.56 -8.57 -12.62
CA TYR A 145 7.03 -7.97 -13.86
C TYR A 145 7.47 -8.74 -15.11
N ALA A 146 8.72 -9.20 -15.14
CA ALA A 146 9.28 -10.05 -16.20
C ALA A 146 8.76 -11.50 -16.15
N GLY A 147 7.90 -11.83 -15.19
CA GLY A 147 7.16 -13.08 -15.14
C GLY A 147 7.69 -14.15 -14.18
N LYS A 148 8.63 -13.81 -13.29
CA LYS A 148 8.94 -14.66 -12.14
C LYS A 148 7.77 -14.65 -11.14
N THR A 149 7.57 -15.76 -10.45
CA THR A 149 6.46 -15.97 -9.50
C THR A 149 6.97 -16.34 -8.10
N PRO A 150 7.83 -15.50 -7.48
CA PRO A 150 8.48 -15.84 -6.21
C PRO A 150 7.50 -15.94 -5.02
N TYR A 151 6.25 -15.49 -5.17
CA TYR A 151 5.28 -15.41 -4.08
C TYR A 151 4.05 -16.29 -4.32
N GLY A 152 4.19 -17.33 -5.15
CA GLY A 152 3.16 -18.34 -5.39
C GLY A 152 2.07 -17.89 -6.36
N GLU A 153 2.34 -16.92 -7.23
CA GLU A 153 1.50 -16.64 -8.39
C GLU A 153 1.43 -17.89 -9.29
N GLN A 154 0.23 -18.25 -9.77
CA GLN A 154 0.03 -19.49 -10.56
C GLN A 154 0.56 -19.38 -11.99
N ARG A 155 0.60 -18.16 -12.52
CA ARG A 155 1.08 -17.83 -13.88
C ARG A 155 1.98 -16.61 -13.83
N GLY A 156 3.06 -16.66 -14.60
CA GLY A 156 4.02 -15.56 -14.75
C GLY A 156 3.58 -14.55 -15.80
N GLY A 157 3.97 -13.29 -15.59
CA GLY A 157 3.76 -12.17 -16.50
C GLY A 157 3.22 -10.95 -15.75
N HIS A 158 2.69 -9.98 -16.49
CA HIS A 158 1.99 -8.80 -15.99
C HIS A 158 0.68 -8.59 -16.76
N ILE A 159 -0.24 -7.78 -16.21
CA ILE A 159 -1.51 -7.48 -16.88
C ILE A 159 -1.21 -6.72 -18.19
N PRO A 160 -1.88 -7.03 -19.31
CA PRO A 160 -1.62 -6.37 -20.58
C PRO A 160 -1.62 -4.85 -20.51
N GLY A 161 -0.61 -4.22 -21.13
CA GLY A 161 -0.45 -2.76 -21.14
C GLY A 161 -0.08 -2.13 -19.78
N ALA A 162 0.23 -2.94 -18.76
CA ALA A 162 0.67 -2.41 -17.47
C ALA A 162 2.02 -1.72 -17.57
N ILE A 163 2.13 -0.54 -16.97
CA ILE A 163 3.39 0.20 -16.83
C ILE A 163 4.07 -0.26 -15.55
N HIS A 164 5.33 -0.69 -15.65
CA HIS A 164 6.12 -1.06 -14.48
C HIS A 164 6.61 0.18 -13.72
N ILE A 165 6.20 0.30 -12.45
CA ILE A 165 6.75 1.25 -11.48
C ILE A 165 6.88 0.55 -10.14
N TYR A 166 8.06 -0.01 -9.87
CA TYR A 166 8.33 -0.69 -8.60
C TYR A 166 8.09 0.26 -7.41
N PHE A 167 7.35 -0.17 -6.39
CA PHE A 167 6.94 0.70 -5.28
C PHE A 167 8.11 1.33 -4.51
N LYS A 168 9.31 0.71 -4.53
CA LYS A 168 10.50 1.31 -3.91
C LYS A 168 11.05 2.49 -4.69
N TYR A 169 10.75 2.63 -5.98
CA TYR A 169 11.21 3.77 -6.79
C TYR A 169 10.56 5.10 -6.38
N TRP A 170 9.55 5.05 -5.52
CA TRP A 170 8.91 6.23 -4.94
C TRP A 170 9.64 6.74 -3.69
N LEU A 171 10.61 5.97 -3.19
CA LEU A 171 11.35 6.25 -1.97
C LEU A 171 12.82 6.56 -2.28
N ASP A 172 13.43 7.42 -1.47
CA ASP A 172 14.87 7.60 -1.45
C ASP A 172 15.59 6.49 -0.65
N ASN A 173 16.92 6.53 -0.63
CA ASN A 173 17.74 5.55 0.09
C ASN A 173 17.55 5.57 1.62
N ASN A 174 16.93 6.62 2.17
CA ASN A 174 16.59 6.74 3.58
C ASN A 174 15.17 6.25 3.88
N GLY A 175 14.43 5.80 2.86
CA GLY A 175 13.04 5.37 2.97
C GLY A 175 12.05 6.54 3.10
N MET A 176 12.46 7.75 2.72
CA MET A 176 11.58 8.93 2.60
C MET A 176 10.93 8.94 1.22
N LEU A 177 9.72 9.47 1.11
CA LEU A 177 9.08 9.70 -0.17
C LEU A 177 9.89 10.69 -1.00
N LEU A 178 10.05 10.41 -2.30
CA LEU A 178 10.62 11.38 -3.23
C LEU A 178 9.80 12.67 -3.22
N SER A 179 10.46 13.79 -3.51
CA SER A 179 9.79 15.08 -3.66
C SER A 179 8.66 14.98 -4.69
N ARG A 180 7.58 15.73 -4.46
CA ARG A 180 6.43 15.82 -5.36
C ARG A 180 6.84 15.99 -6.83
N ASP A 181 7.78 16.88 -7.12
CA ASP A 181 8.18 17.19 -8.49
C ASP A 181 8.82 15.98 -9.19
N LYS A 182 9.75 15.28 -8.53
CA LYS A 182 10.35 14.02 -9.04
C LYS A 182 9.31 12.93 -9.29
N ILE A 183 8.31 12.81 -8.42
CA ILE A 183 7.23 11.83 -8.62
C ILE A 183 6.39 12.22 -9.85
N LEU A 184 6.03 13.50 -9.99
CA LEU A 184 5.25 13.99 -11.13
C LEU A 184 6.01 13.86 -12.44
N GLU A 185 7.32 14.11 -12.43
CA GLU A 185 8.23 13.90 -13.57
C GLU A 185 8.23 12.43 -14.01
N MET A 186 8.54 11.49 -13.08
CA MET A 186 8.52 10.05 -13.34
C MET A 186 7.18 9.56 -13.92
N LEU A 187 6.06 10.09 -13.42
CA LEU A 187 4.73 9.74 -13.92
C LEU A 187 4.48 10.31 -15.32
N THR A 188 4.86 11.57 -15.56
CA THR A 188 4.66 12.26 -16.84
C THR A 188 5.49 11.63 -17.96
N GLU A 189 6.74 11.24 -17.69
CA GLU A 189 7.60 10.50 -18.63
C GLU A 189 6.97 9.19 -19.12
N LYS A 190 6.14 8.57 -18.27
CA LYS A 190 5.38 7.35 -18.58
C LYS A 190 3.98 7.62 -19.12
N GLY A 191 3.65 8.88 -19.41
CA GLY A 191 2.34 9.29 -19.92
C GLY A 191 1.20 9.15 -18.89
N ILE A 192 1.52 9.17 -17.60
CA ILE A 192 0.55 9.07 -16.50
C ILE A 192 0.16 10.47 -16.04
N THR A 193 -1.07 10.87 -16.36
CA THR A 193 -1.60 12.20 -16.12
C THR A 193 -2.89 12.15 -15.27
N LYS A 194 -3.32 13.30 -14.73
CA LYS A 194 -4.44 13.38 -13.78
C LYS A 194 -5.83 13.20 -14.40
N ASP A 195 -5.94 13.36 -15.71
CA ASP A 195 -7.16 13.11 -16.48
C ASP A 195 -7.47 11.61 -16.60
N LYS A 196 -6.44 10.75 -16.47
CA LYS A 196 -6.56 9.29 -16.55
C LYS A 196 -7.06 8.66 -15.26
N ILE A 197 -7.70 7.49 -15.41
CA ILE A 197 -8.02 6.60 -14.30
C ILE A 197 -6.84 5.65 -14.13
N ILE A 198 -6.24 5.64 -12.94
CA ILE A 198 -5.12 4.76 -12.62
C ILE A 198 -5.62 3.55 -11.85
N VAL A 199 -5.17 2.36 -12.21
CA VAL A 199 -5.32 1.15 -11.41
C VAL A 199 -3.93 0.64 -11.05
N THR A 200 -3.67 0.47 -9.76
CA THR A 200 -2.43 -0.14 -9.29
C THR A 200 -2.69 -1.57 -8.85
N TYR A 201 -1.71 -2.46 -9.08
CA TYR A 201 -1.73 -3.83 -8.55
C TYR A 201 -0.31 -4.29 -8.20
N CYS A 202 -0.21 -5.37 -7.43
CA CYS A 202 1.06 -6.02 -7.15
C CYS A 202 0.90 -7.55 -7.10
N THR A 203 1.55 -8.25 -6.17
CA THR A 203 1.28 -9.68 -5.91
C THR A 203 -0.03 -9.88 -5.14
N GLY A 204 -0.19 -9.22 -3.99
CA GLY A 204 -1.30 -9.43 -3.06
C GLY A 204 -1.96 -8.14 -2.57
N GLY A 205 -1.91 -7.07 -3.37
CA GLY A 205 -2.60 -5.81 -3.06
C GLY A 205 -1.94 -4.90 -2.02
N VAL A 206 -0.78 -5.26 -1.45
CA VAL A 206 -0.09 -4.50 -0.40
C VAL A 206 0.68 -3.30 -0.96
N ARG A 207 1.71 -3.56 -1.78
CA ARG A 207 2.55 -2.52 -2.41
C ARG A 207 1.72 -1.55 -3.25
N SER A 208 0.71 -2.06 -3.96
CA SER A 208 -0.20 -1.24 -4.78
C SER A 208 -1.15 -0.38 -3.95
N ALA A 209 -1.60 -0.84 -2.78
CA ALA A 209 -2.38 -0.01 -1.85
C ALA A 209 -1.55 1.17 -1.32
N TRP A 210 -0.25 0.96 -1.10
CA TRP A 210 0.68 2.04 -0.77
C TRP A 210 0.78 3.05 -1.91
N SER A 211 1.06 2.59 -3.14
CA SER A 211 1.11 3.46 -4.33
C SER A 211 -0.20 4.21 -4.53
N THR A 212 -1.34 3.56 -4.31
CA THR A 212 -2.69 4.16 -4.38
C THR A 212 -2.86 5.30 -3.36
N SER A 213 -2.39 5.11 -2.13
CA SER A 213 -2.48 6.11 -1.07
C SER A 213 -1.68 7.37 -1.44
N VAL A 214 -0.43 7.19 -1.88
CA VAL A 214 0.44 8.30 -2.34
C VAL A 214 -0.16 9.03 -3.54
N LEU A 215 -0.57 8.29 -4.57
CA LEU A 215 -1.15 8.87 -5.78
C LEU A 215 -2.43 9.66 -5.50
N THR A 216 -3.25 9.20 -4.56
CA THR A 216 -4.46 9.95 -4.23
C THR A 216 -4.16 11.24 -3.49
N ASP A 217 -3.17 11.23 -2.57
CA ASP A 217 -2.74 12.44 -1.87
C ASP A 217 -2.10 13.46 -2.85
N LEU A 218 -1.56 12.98 -3.99
CA LEU A 218 -1.12 13.83 -5.10
C LEU A 218 -2.25 14.33 -6.00
N GLY A 219 -3.48 13.85 -5.79
CA GLY A 219 -4.69 14.25 -6.50
C GLY A 219 -4.95 13.49 -7.80
N PHE A 220 -4.44 12.27 -7.94
CA PHE A 220 -4.79 11.38 -9.07
C PHE A 220 -6.06 10.58 -8.77
N LYS A 221 -6.79 10.22 -9.82
CA LYS A 221 -7.91 9.28 -9.75
C LYS A 221 -7.35 7.86 -9.78
N VAL A 222 -7.18 7.23 -8.62
CA VAL A 222 -6.51 5.94 -8.52
C VAL A 222 -7.31 4.92 -7.72
N LYS A 223 -7.26 3.66 -8.16
CA LYS A 223 -7.85 2.51 -7.49
C LYS A 223 -6.80 1.42 -7.26
N ASN A 224 -6.92 0.71 -6.14
CA ASN A 224 -6.15 -0.50 -5.89
C ASN A 224 -6.93 -1.73 -6.36
N TYR A 225 -6.32 -2.55 -7.19
CA TYR A 225 -6.77 -3.91 -7.46
C TYR A 225 -6.17 -4.86 -6.41
N SER A 226 -6.87 -5.05 -5.28
CA SER A 226 -6.31 -5.75 -4.12
C SER A 226 -6.17 -7.26 -4.29
N GLY A 227 -6.93 -7.87 -5.21
CA GLY A 227 -6.74 -9.28 -5.59
C GLY A 227 -5.40 -9.51 -6.29
N SER A 228 -4.97 -8.51 -7.09
CA SER A 228 -3.62 -8.45 -7.64
C SER A 228 -3.23 -9.74 -8.40
N MET A 229 -1.94 -10.04 -8.53
CA MET A 229 -1.51 -11.23 -9.28
C MET A 229 -1.94 -12.55 -8.63
N TRP A 230 -2.13 -12.64 -7.32
CA TRP A 230 -2.68 -13.85 -6.71
C TRP A 230 -4.05 -14.21 -7.30
N GLU A 231 -4.97 -13.25 -7.46
CA GLU A 231 -6.29 -13.48 -8.07
C GLU A 231 -6.22 -13.56 -9.60
N TRP A 232 -5.51 -12.64 -10.25
CA TRP A 232 -5.43 -12.59 -11.71
C TRP A 232 -4.79 -13.85 -12.31
N SER A 233 -3.64 -14.26 -11.77
CA SER A 233 -2.90 -15.40 -12.28
C SER A 233 -3.60 -16.73 -12.01
N ALA A 234 -4.43 -16.83 -10.96
CA ALA A 234 -5.20 -18.02 -10.63
C ALA A 234 -6.45 -18.21 -11.53
N SER A 235 -6.80 -17.21 -12.33
CA SER A 235 -7.94 -17.27 -13.24
C SER A 235 -7.52 -17.76 -14.63
N SER A 236 -8.48 -18.28 -15.42
CA SER A 236 -8.21 -18.81 -16.77
C SER A 236 -7.45 -17.81 -17.66
N SER A 237 -6.45 -18.30 -18.40
CA SER A 237 -5.64 -17.49 -19.33
C SER A 237 -6.44 -16.89 -20.47
N ASP A 238 -7.51 -17.55 -20.90
CA ASP A 238 -8.36 -17.10 -22.01
C ASP A 238 -9.20 -15.87 -21.61
N ILE A 239 -9.44 -15.71 -20.31
CA ILE A 239 -10.28 -14.66 -19.73
C ILE A 239 -9.43 -13.56 -19.10
N TYR A 240 -8.28 -13.93 -18.53
CA TYR A 240 -7.35 -13.07 -17.80
C TYR A 240 -5.94 -13.23 -18.37
N PRO A 241 -5.65 -12.59 -19.52
CA PRO A 241 -4.35 -12.68 -20.17
C PRO A 241 -3.22 -12.09 -19.31
N LEU A 242 -2.00 -12.54 -19.57
CA LEU A 242 -0.77 -11.98 -19.03
C LEU A 242 0.24 -11.78 -20.17
N GLU A 243 0.96 -10.67 -20.13
CA GLU A 243 2.09 -10.37 -21.01
C GLU A 243 3.41 -10.74 -20.32
N ILE A 244 4.41 -11.11 -21.11
CA ILE A 244 5.78 -11.32 -20.63
C ILE A 244 6.66 -10.34 -21.40
N SER A 245 7.38 -9.49 -20.68
CA SER A 245 8.36 -8.58 -21.28
C SER A 245 9.49 -9.42 -21.87
N ARG A 246 9.50 -9.65 -23.18
CA ARG A 246 10.69 -10.17 -23.86
C ARG A 246 11.72 -9.04 -23.81
N LYS A 247 12.84 -9.25 -23.11
CA LYS A 247 13.97 -8.32 -23.18
C LYS A 247 14.44 -8.24 -24.63
N GLU A 248 14.31 -7.08 -25.26
CA GLU A 248 15.32 -6.68 -26.24
C GLU A 248 16.64 -6.48 -25.48
N GLY A 249 17.72 -7.02 -26.02
CA GLY A 249 18.99 -7.22 -25.32
C GLY A 249 19.61 -5.92 -24.80
N VAL A 250 19.62 -5.76 -23.47
CA VAL A 250 20.55 -4.87 -22.77
C VAL A 250 21.09 -5.64 -21.57
N GLY A 251 22.41 -5.70 -21.49
CA GLY A 251 23.21 -6.53 -20.59
C GLY A 251 22.76 -6.46 -19.13
N VAL A 252 22.68 -7.64 -18.53
CA VAL A 252 22.46 -7.83 -17.10
C VAL A 252 23.72 -7.33 -16.39
N LEU A 253 23.62 -6.22 -15.65
CA LEU A 253 24.52 -6.00 -14.53
C LEU A 253 24.04 -6.96 -13.42
N GLU A 254 24.81 -8.03 -13.21
CA GLU A 254 24.62 -8.95 -12.10
C GLU A 254 25.03 -8.25 -10.80
N ASP A 255 24.06 -7.75 -10.03
CA ASP A 255 24.28 -7.48 -8.62
C ASP A 255 24.24 -8.82 -7.86
N THR A 256 25.43 -9.38 -7.65
CA THR A 256 25.63 -10.49 -6.74
C THR A 256 25.55 -9.99 -5.30
N GLU A 257 24.39 -10.12 -4.65
CA GLU A 257 24.33 -10.16 -3.19
C GLU A 257 23.59 -11.42 -2.72
N ARG A 258 24.39 -12.35 -2.16
CA ARG A 258 23.93 -13.48 -1.37
C ARG A 258 23.37 -12.95 -0.05
N GLY A 259 22.05 -13.00 0.11
CA GLY A 259 21.38 -12.77 1.38
C GLY A 259 20.30 -13.83 1.60
N ARG A 260 20.45 -14.64 2.64
CA ARG A 260 19.57 -15.78 2.99
C ARG A 260 18.11 -15.34 3.12
N HIS A 261 17.22 -15.90 2.30
CA HIS A 261 15.79 -15.87 2.55
C HIS A 261 15.47 -16.86 3.68
N GLY A 262 15.29 -16.32 4.89
CA GLY A 262 14.51 -16.97 5.93
C GLY A 262 13.08 -16.45 5.87
N ASP A 263 12.11 -17.35 6.06
CA ASP A 263 10.67 -17.10 6.08
C ASP A 263 10.31 -15.81 6.83
N ALA A 264 9.85 -14.80 6.08
CA ALA A 264 9.32 -13.55 6.61
C ALA A 264 7.79 -13.56 6.53
N GLU A 265 7.16 -14.52 7.22
CA GLU A 265 5.75 -14.41 7.58
C GLU A 265 5.65 -13.91 9.02
N ARG A 266 4.84 -12.85 9.23
CA ARG A 266 4.54 -12.11 10.48
C ARG A 266 5.34 -10.82 10.69
N GLY A 267 5.03 -9.81 9.87
CA GLY A 267 5.30 -8.40 10.20
C GLY A 267 4.06 -7.75 10.82
N CYS A 268 4.25 -7.01 11.91
CA CYS A 268 3.20 -6.29 12.62
C CYS A 268 3.37 -4.76 12.37
N HIS A 269 2.33 -4.13 11.83
CA HIS A 269 2.23 -2.73 11.39
C HIS A 269 1.51 -1.90 12.44
N ARG A 270 1.91 -0.64 12.66
CA ARG A 270 1.50 0.07 13.88
C ARG A 270 0.58 1.24 13.54
N VAL A 271 -0.51 1.33 14.28
CA VAL A 271 -1.54 2.36 14.16
C VAL A 271 -1.63 3.10 15.48
N THR A 272 -1.64 4.43 15.44
CA THR A 272 -1.84 5.29 16.62
C THR A 272 -3.11 6.11 16.46
N ALA A 273 -3.91 6.18 17.54
CA ALA A 273 -4.98 7.17 17.68
C ALA A 273 -4.39 8.38 18.43
N SER A 274 -4.19 9.50 17.73
CA SER A 274 -3.57 10.70 18.31
C SER A 274 -4.62 11.60 18.99
N PRO A 275 -4.38 12.05 20.24
CA PRO A 275 -4.81 13.35 20.70
C PRO A 275 -3.65 14.35 20.47
N TYR A 276 -3.92 15.39 19.68
CA TYR A 276 -3.02 16.50 19.31
C TYR A 276 -1.86 16.17 18.35
N LEU A 277 -1.95 16.72 17.13
CA LEU A 277 -0.79 17.18 16.36
C LEU A 277 -1.24 18.30 15.40
N ARG A 278 -0.52 19.44 15.39
CA ARG A 278 -0.72 20.53 14.43
C ARG A 278 -0.16 20.12 13.07
N PHE A 279 -0.96 20.26 12.03
CA PHE A 279 -0.57 20.10 10.63
C PHE A 279 0.34 21.27 10.19
N LEU A 280 1.49 20.95 9.61
CA LEU A 280 2.25 21.88 8.76
C LEU A 280 1.59 21.90 7.39
N MET A 281 0.68 22.84 7.17
CA MET A 281 0.35 23.28 5.81
C MET A 281 1.41 24.30 5.39
N GLY A 282 1.98 24.08 4.20
CA GLY A 282 2.97 24.95 3.58
C GLY A 282 2.51 26.41 3.56
N SER A 283 3.50 27.27 3.77
CA SER A 283 3.47 28.72 3.75
C SER A 283 2.55 29.34 2.69
N ARG A 284 1.55 30.08 3.16
CA ARG A 284 1.03 31.25 2.46
C ARG A 284 1.10 32.43 3.42
N GLY A 285 1.98 33.38 3.11
CA GLY A 285 2.06 34.65 3.81
C GLY A 285 0.72 35.37 3.69
N VAL A 286 0.16 35.75 4.84
CA VAL A 286 -0.89 36.77 4.92
C VAL A 286 -0.42 37.76 5.96
N ARG A 287 -0.31 39.02 5.51
CA ARG A 287 0.12 40.18 6.27
C ARG A 287 -0.85 40.45 7.41
N GLU A 288 -0.28 40.92 8.52
CA GLU A 288 -0.97 41.54 9.64
C GLU A 288 -1.90 42.67 9.17
N LYS A 289 -3.14 42.64 9.66
CA LYS A 289 -3.85 43.74 10.30
C LYS A 289 -5.00 43.17 11.14
#